data_AF-A0A9P3GFV2-F1
#
_entry.id   AF-A0A9P3GFV2-F1
#
_cell.length_a   1.000
_cell.length_b   1.000
_cell.length_c   1.000
_cell.angle_alpha   90.00
_cell.angle_beta   90.00
_cell.angle_gamma   90.00
#
_symmetry.space_group_name_H-M   'P 1'
#
loop_
_entity.id
_entity.type
_entity.pdbx_description
1 polymer ?
#
loop_
_entity_poly.entity_id
_entity_poly.type
_entity_poly.pdbx_seq_one_letter_code
_entity_poly.pdbx_strand_id
1 'polypeptide(L)'
;MPLAVRSPYLNAWTTLNNGATNWPTFWSTAELGWVGLIRVDNVTYGWLEGGGNPNGELLATLRNVQVTPTRTIVQMVAGPVDFNVTFLSPIEPNDPVKQSFPFTYISIIVESNDKARHEVQLYSDITTEWLSGDRSVKADWNTTATNSIVYHESFLSSPRSLFERSDQATDGTLYFAAMLASSTTHVTGLANETRGQFIFTGHLPFILNTQGPSLITHADGDRDVLAISMDLGSVLSATPPTVWALGLLRDPVVQGITASGNANMRSPVWRTQASIQEAWTLIQKFLGDYTAAMQRAEAFDVSLATQTSAHSSLLVDLVSLAARQVMASTELTVSADAESLNTTDVRMYMKNVGTTASSGKMNSVGELYSAYPFFLTVNTSYGAWLLQPILEYASSPSWTEMYAPGDLGLLIYATLS
;
A
#
# COMPACT_ATOMS: atom_id res chain seq x y z
N MET A 1 13.63 2.85 -0.56
CA MET A 1 13.15 1.45 -0.48
C MET A 1 11.63 1.43 -0.44
N PRO A 2 10.99 0.41 -1.03
CA PRO A 2 9.54 0.29 -1.06
C PRO A 2 8.98 -0.11 0.31
N LEU A 3 7.89 0.50 0.75
CA LEU A 3 7.14 0.09 1.94
C LEU A 3 5.82 -0.56 1.53
N ALA A 4 4.89 0.23 1.02
CA ALA A 4 3.59 -0.24 0.54
C ALA A 4 3.47 0.08 -0.96
N VAL A 5 3.80 -0.88 -1.82
CA VAL A 5 3.88 -0.66 -3.27
C VAL A 5 3.00 -1.68 -3.99
N ARG A 6 1.77 -1.28 -4.29
CA ARG A 6 0.72 -2.21 -4.72
C ARG A 6 0.04 -1.83 -6.02
N SER A 7 -0.22 -0.54 -6.18
CA SER A 7 -0.77 0.06 -7.39
C SER A 7 -0.22 1.47 -7.52
N PRO A 8 -0.49 2.22 -8.59
CA PRO A 8 0.03 3.57 -8.74
C PRO A 8 -0.34 4.53 -7.60
N TYR A 9 -1.36 4.20 -6.81
CA TYR A 9 -1.91 5.06 -5.76
C TYR A 9 -1.66 4.56 -4.34
N LEU A 10 -1.50 3.25 -4.14
CA LEU A 10 -0.93 2.70 -2.90
C LEU A 10 0.56 2.43 -3.13
N ASN A 11 1.36 3.48 -2.96
CA ASN A 11 2.73 3.50 -3.48
C ASN A 11 3.66 4.39 -2.63
N ALA A 12 4.03 3.87 -1.47
CA ALA A 12 4.86 4.53 -0.47
C ALA A 12 6.29 3.99 -0.45
N TRP A 13 7.24 4.92 -0.39
CA TRP A 13 8.68 4.68 -0.35
C TRP A 13 9.29 5.42 0.82
N THR A 14 10.48 5.01 1.24
CA THR A 14 11.25 5.76 2.23
C THR A 14 12.74 5.65 1.96
N THR A 15 13.52 6.59 2.51
CA THR A 15 14.96 6.43 2.74
C THR A 15 15.17 6.20 4.24
N LEU A 16 15.34 4.94 4.65
CA LEU A 16 15.69 4.65 6.04
C LEU A 16 17.16 5.03 6.27
N ASN A 17 17.38 5.98 7.17
CA ASN A 17 18.65 6.24 7.83
C ASN A 17 18.60 5.65 9.26
N ASN A 18 19.73 5.67 9.98
CA ASN A 18 19.73 5.32 11.40
C ASN A 18 18.71 6.20 12.13
N GLY A 19 17.67 5.56 12.69
CA GLY A 19 16.62 6.21 13.45
C GLY A 19 15.41 6.71 12.67
N ALA A 20 15.15 6.18 11.46
CA ALA A 20 13.86 6.31 10.75
C ALA A 20 13.22 7.71 10.86
N THR A 21 13.99 8.76 10.54
CA THR A 21 13.62 10.16 10.84
C THR A 21 12.81 10.85 9.74
N ASN A 22 12.63 10.19 8.60
CA ASN A 22 11.97 10.73 7.43
C ASN A 22 10.59 10.09 7.24
N TRP A 23 9.59 10.93 7.00
CA TRP A 23 8.29 10.48 6.52
C TRP A 23 8.44 9.61 5.27
N PRO A 24 7.67 8.52 5.15
CA PRO A 24 7.46 7.90 3.86
C PRO A 24 6.95 8.94 2.86
N THR A 25 7.32 8.76 1.60
CA THR A 25 6.88 9.61 0.49
C THR A 25 6.12 8.76 -0.51
N PHE A 26 5.07 9.34 -1.06
CA PHE A 26 4.48 8.87 -2.30
C PHE A 26 5.52 8.97 -3.42
N TRP A 27 5.36 8.19 -4.50
CA TRP A 27 6.35 8.19 -5.59
C TRP A 27 6.53 9.57 -6.25
N SER A 28 5.49 10.43 -6.23
CA SER A 28 5.59 11.83 -6.69
C SER A 28 6.10 12.79 -5.61
N THR A 29 6.77 12.28 -4.57
CA THR A 29 7.45 13.00 -3.47
C THR A 29 6.59 13.56 -2.34
N ALA A 30 5.26 13.47 -2.45
CA ALA A 30 4.36 13.94 -1.39
C ALA A 30 4.56 13.13 -0.09
N GLU A 31 4.69 13.79 1.06
CA GLU A 31 4.82 13.11 2.35
C GLU A 31 3.55 12.30 2.68
N LEU A 32 3.75 11.11 3.23
CA LEU A 32 2.69 10.23 3.69
C LEU A 32 2.90 9.98 5.18
N GLY A 33 2.09 10.63 6.01
CA GLY A 33 2.12 10.40 7.44
C GLY A 33 1.81 8.93 7.75
N TRP A 34 2.82 8.25 8.30
CA TRP A 34 2.77 6.86 8.71
C TRP A 34 3.81 6.65 9.80
N VAL A 35 3.34 6.28 11.00
CA VAL A 35 4.18 6.08 12.17
C VAL A 35 4.15 4.63 12.65
N GLY A 36 5.27 4.22 13.23
CA GLY A 36 5.47 2.96 13.92
C GLY A 36 6.26 3.17 15.21
N LEU A 37 5.69 2.77 16.35
CA LEU A 37 6.33 2.82 17.67
C LEU A 37 6.35 1.42 18.29
N ILE A 38 7.37 1.16 19.12
CA ILE A 38 7.46 -0.01 19.99
C ILE A 38 7.79 0.47 21.41
N ARG A 39 7.06 -0.03 22.40
CA ARG A 39 7.28 0.31 23.81
C ARG A 39 7.73 -0.93 24.56
N VAL A 40 8.85 -0.81 25.27
CA VAL A 40 9.54 -1.91 25.97
C VAL A 40 9.85 -1.45 27.38
N ASP A 41 9.29 -2.13 28.39
CA ASP A 41 9.47 -1.80 29.81
C ASP A 41 9.26 -0.31 30.13
N ASN A 42 8.20 0.26 29.57
CA ASN A 42 7.83 1.67 29.69
C ASN A 42 8.73 2.68 28.96
N VAL A 43 9.65 2.23 28.12
CA VAL A 43 10.44 3.09 27.23
C VAL A 43 9.96 2.91 25.79
N THR A 44 9.58 4.01 25.13
CA THR A 44 9.06 3.98 23.75
C THR A 44 10.16 4.32 22.76
N TYR A 45 10.19 3.58 21.65
CA TYR A 45 11.12 3.73 20.53
C TYR A 45 10.33 3.91 19.22
N GLY A 46 10.64 4.94 18.45
CA GLY A 46 10.18 5.10 17.08
C GLY A 46 11.00 4.27 16.10
N TRP A 47 10.32 3.58 15.19
CA TRP A 47 10.93 2.73 14.15
C TRP A 47 10.49 3.08 12.74
N LEU A 48 9.43 3.89 12.61
CA LEU A 48 9.02 4.55 11.39
C LEU A 48 8.39 5.88 11.81
N GLU A 49 9.03 7.02 11.59
CA GLU A 49 8.45 8.31 11.93
C GLU A 49 8.99 9.42 11.03
N GLY A 50 8.35 10.59 11.07
CA GLY A 50 8.96 11.81 10.55
C GLY A 50 8.92 12.90 11.61
N GLY A 51 10.01 13.66 11.71
CA GLY A 51 10.06 14.84 12.58
C GLY A 51 10.89 14.73 13.85
N GLY A 52 11.65 13.64 14.05
CA GLY A 52 12.71 13.57 15.06
C GLY A 52 12.19 13.56 16.51
N ASN A 53 11.27 12.65 16.81
CA ASN A 53 10.78 12.35 18.16
C ASN A 53 10.02 13.51 18.82
N PRO A 54 8.98 14.05 18.18
CA PRO A 54 8.26 15.21 18.71
C PRO A 54 7.62 14.97 20.08
N ASN A 55 7.46 13.72 20.51
CA ASN A 55 6.82 13.35 21.77
C ASN A 55 7.80 12.74 22.80
N GLY A 56 9.11 12.82 22.56
CA GLY A 56 10.15 12.39 23.49
C GLY A 56 10.46 10.89 23.51
N GLU A 57 9.97 10.14 22.52
CA GLU A 57 10.38 8.77 22.25
C GLU A 57 11.89 8.67 21.92
N LEU A 58 12.48 7.49 22.12
CA LEU A 58 13.83 7.18 21.64
C LEU A 58 13.77 6.69 20.20
N LEU A 59 14.92 6.58 19.52
CA LEU A 59 14.99 5.97 18.20
C LEU A 59 15.38 4.50 18.30
N ALA A 60 14.65 3.63 17.61
CA ALA A 60 15.09 2.25 17.39
C ALA A 60 16.37 2.24 16.54
N THR A 61 17.28 1.31 16.86
CA THR A 61 18.55 1.18 16.14
C THR A 61 18.39 0.25 14.96
N LEU A 62 18.58 0.76 13.74
CA LEU A 62 18.60 -0.04 12.52
C LEU A 62 19.83 -0.97 12.50
N ARG A 63 19.61 -2.27 12.26
CA ARG A 63 20.68 -3.27 12.13
C ARG A 63 20.90 -3.68 10.68
N ASN A 64 19.82 -3.92 9.96
CA ASN A 64 19.88 -4.45 8.61
C ASN A 64 18.60 -4.14 7.84
N VAL A 65 18.73 -4.05 6.52
CA VAL A 65 17.61 -3.93 5.59
C VAL A 65 17.82 -4.93 4.47
N GLN A 66 16.81 -5.76 4.20
CA GLN A 66 16.77 -6.63 3.04
C GLN A 66 15.57 -6.26 2.17
N VAL A 67 15.81 -6.07 0.88
CA VAL A 67 14.76 -5.84 -0.12
C VAL A 67 14.70 -7.05 -1.04
N THR A 68 13.54 -7.70 -1.08
CA THR A 68 13.22 -8.77 -2.01
C THR A 68 12.16 -8.30 -3.02
N PRO A 69 11.83 -9.12 -4.05
CA PRO A 69 10.79 -8.78 -5.02
C PRO A 69 9.43 -8.44 -4.39
N THR A 70 9.10 -8.99 -3.22
CA THR A 70 7.80 -8.77 -2.55
C THR A 70 7.90 -8.17 -1.16
N ARG A 71 9.07 -8.19 -0.49
CA ARG A 71 9.21 -7.84 0.94
C ARG A 71 10.37 -6.91 1.23
N THR A 72 10.12 -5.89 2.06
CA THR A 72 11.17 -5.09 2.70
C THR A 72 11.23 -5.52 4.15
N ILE A 73 12.35 -6.12 4.55
CA ILE A 73 12.55 -6.69 5.88
C ILE A 73 13.57 -5.80 6.59
N VAL A 74 13.16 -5.22 7.71
CA VAL A 74 13.95 -4.27 8.48
C VAL A 74 14.20 -4.86 9.86
N GLN A 75 15.46 -5.06 10.21
CA GLN A 75 15.87 -5.60 11.49
C GLN A 75 16.32 -4.45 12.39
N MET A 76 15.75 -4.35 13.58
CA MET A 76 15.96 -3.24 14.49
C MET A 76 16.11 -3.70 15.94
N VAL A 77 16.61 -2.80 16.79
CA VAL A 77 16.75 -3.00 18.23
C VAL A 77 16.06 -1.86 18.99
N ALA A 78 15.28 -2.21 20.00
CA ALA A 78 14.63 -1.29 20.93
C ALA A 78 14.98 -1.70 22.37
N GLY A 79 16.05 -1.14 22.93
CA GLY A 79 16.53 -1.53 24.25
C GLY A 79 16.87 -3.03 24.33
N PRO A 80 16.24 -3.80 25.22
CA PRO A 80 16.54 -5.23 25.44
C PRO A 80 15.81 -6.20 24.48
N VAL A 81 15.19 -5.70 23.42
CA VAL A 81 14.55 -6.54 22.40
C VAL A 81 15.06 -6.26 20.99
N ASP A 82 15.17 -7.32 20.20
CA ASP A 82 15.33 -7.27 18.75
C ASP A 82 13.95 -7.44 18.10
N PHE A 83 13.71 -6.77 16.99
CA PHE A 83 12.47 -6.94 16.24
C PHE A 83 12.67 -6.81 14.74
N ASN A 84 11.86 -7.56 13.99
CA ASN A 84 11.84 -7.55 12.53
C ASN A 84 10.51 -6.95 12.06
N VAL A 85 10.59 -5.87 11.28
CA VAL A 85 9.44 -5.29 10.57
C VAL A 85 9.47 -5.78 9.12
N THR A 86 8.41 -6.41 8.65
CA THR A 86 8.28 -6.84 7.26
C THR A 86 7.15 -6.09 6.59
N PHE A 87 7.49 -5.32 5.56
CA PHE A 87 6.53 -4.72 4.65
C PHE A 87 6.35 -5.63 3.44
N LEU A 88 5.20 -6.28 3.33
CA LEU A 88 4.88 -7.24 2.27
C LEU A 88 3.88 -6.63 1.30
N SER A 89 4.30 -6.52 0.04
CA SER A 89 3.44 -6.19 -1.11
C SER A 89 3.39 -7.43 -2.01
N PRO A 90 2.35 -8.28 -1.89
CA PRO A 90 2.30 -9.55 -2.62
C PRO A 90 2.35 -9.34 -4.14
N ILE A 91 3.16 -10.17 -4.80
CA ILE A 91 3.09 -10.41 -6.26
C ILE A 91 2.52 -11.82 -6.40
N GLU A 92 1.37 -11.93 -7.06
CA GLU A 92 0.54 -13.14 -7.13
C GLU A 92 0.32 -13.53 -8.61
N PRO A 93 1.37 -13.96 -9.34
CA PRO A 93 1.30 -14.15 -10.78
C PRO A 93 0.22 -15.15 -11.21
N ASN A 94 -0.07 -16.13 -10.36
CA ASN A 94 -0.96 -17.24 -10.67
C ASN A 94 -2.42 -17.00 -10.24
N ASP A 95 -2.72 -15.88 -9.59
CA ASP A 95 -4.06 -15.58 -9.07
C ASP A 95 -4.42 -14.11 -9.36
N PRO A 96 -5.07 -13.82 -10.51
CA PRO A 96 -5.51 -12.48 -10.88
C PRO A 96 -6.38 -11.79 -9.83
N VAL A 97 -7.19 -12.56 -9.09
CA VAL A 97 -8.04 -12.03 -8.02
C VAL A 97 -7.16 -11.51 -6.90
N LYS A 98 -6.26 -12.33 -6.34
CA LYS A 98 -5.32 -11.87 -5.30
C LYS A 98 -4.38 -10.78 -5.81
N GLN A 99 -3.92 -10.86 -7.05
CA GLN A 99 -3.06 -9.83 -7.67
C GLN A 99 -3.76 -8.46 -7.76
N SER A 100 -5.09 -8.42 -7.77
CA SER A 100 -5.84 -7.16 -7.80
C SER A 100 -6.23 -6.62 -6.41
N PHE A 101 -5.98 -7.36 -5.30
CA PHE A 101 -6.32 -6.87 -3.96
C PHE A 101 -5.55 -5.57 -3.66
N PRO A 102 -6.21 -4.45 -3.31
CA PRO A 102 -5.56 -3.14 -3.19
C PRO A 102 -4.93 -2.92 -1.80
N PHE A 103 -4.29 -3.95 -1.25
CA PHE A 103 -3.73 -3.96 0.10
C PHE A 103 -2.29 -4.45 0.15
N THR A 104 -1.59 -4.04 1.20
CA THR A 104 -0.25 -4.50 1.61
C THR A 104 -0.28 -4.88 3.09
N TYR A 105 0.65 -5.72 3.53
CA TYR A 105 0.80 -6.09 4.92
C TYR A 105 2.01 -5.40 5.55
N ILE A 106 1.88 -5.15 6.85
CA ILE A 106 2.99 -4.81 7.73
C ILE A 106 2.96 -5.81 8.86
N SER A 107 4.08 -6.47 9.12
CA SER A 107 4.17 -7.42 10.23
C SER A 107 5.39 -7.20 11.11
N ILE A 108 5.24 -7.46 12.40
CA ILE A 108 6.31 -7.31 13.39
C ILE A 108 6.45 -8.59 14.20
N ILE A 109 7.68 -9.06 14.33
CA ILE A 109 8.08 -10.15 15.22
C ILE A 109 9.10 -9.59 16.20
N VAL A 110 8.91 -9.83 17.51
CA VAL A 110 9.76 -9.31 18.59
C VAL A 110 10.38 -10.47 19.37
N GLU A 111 11.62 -10.33 19.81
CA GLU A 111 12.34 -11.31 20.65
C GLU A 111 13.25 -10.59 21.67
N SER A 112 13.38 -11.14 22.88
CA SER A 112 14.36 -10.63 23.87
C SER A 112 15.79 -10.91 23.40
N ASN A 113 16.67 -9.90 23.50
CA ASN A 113 18.08 -10.03 23.15
C ASN A 113 19.01 -10.17 24.38
N ASP A 114 18.46 -10.05 25.59
CA ASP A 114 19.19 -10.19 26.86
C ASP A 114 18.80 -11.44 27.66
N LYS A 115 17.84 -12.23 27.14
CA LYS A 115 17.28 -13.46 27.75
C LYS A 115 16.43 -13.21 29.00
N ALA A 116 15.96 -11.98 29.20
CA ALA A 116 14.96 -11.63 30.20
C ALA A 116 13.56 -11.46 29.59
N ARG A 117 12.56 -11.34 30.45
CA ARG A 117 11.18 -11.07 30.05
C ARG A 117 10.94 -9.57 30.02
N HIS A 118 10.34 -9.08 28.93
CA HIS A 118 10.01 -7.66 28.76
C HIS A 118 8.55 -7.48 28.39
N GLU A 119 7.91 -6.45 28.93
CA GLU A 119 6.57 -6.07 28.52
C GLU A 119 6.65 -5.24 27.24
N VAL A 120 5.97 -5.69 26.18
CA VAL A 120 6.07 -5.10 24.84
C VAL A 120 4.71 -4.68 24.30
N GLN A 121 4.59 -3.42 23.88
CA GLN A 121 3.44 -2.90 23.14
C GLN A 121 3.89 -2.37 21.77
N LEU A 122 3.06 -2.59 20.74
CA LEU A 122 3.28 -2.10 19.39
C LEU A 122 2.20 -1.09 19.01
N TYR A 123 2.58 -0.08 18.23
CA TYR A 123 1.69 0.95 17.71
C TYR A 123 2.03 1.26 16.26
N SER A 124 1.01 1.46 15.45
CA SER A 124 1.16 2.11 14.16
C SER A 124 -0.06 2.96 13.83
N ASP A 125 0.17 4.07 13.16
CA ASP A 125 -0.87 4.94 12.63
C ASP A 125 -0.56 5.38 11.20
N ILE A 126 -1.61 5.75 10.48
CA ILE A 126 -1.50 6.51 9.23
C ILE A 126 -2.33 7.78 9.31
N THR A 127 -1.93 8.81 8.57
CA THR A 127 -2.71 10.04 8.42
C THR A 127 -3.64 9.99 7.19
N THR A 128 -4.45 11.01 6.98
CA THR A 128 -5.35 11.12 5.81
C THR A 128 -4.67 11.68 4.55
N GLU A 129 -3.38 11.98 4.58
CA GLU A 129 -2.62 12.54 3.44
C GLU A 129 -2.54 11.63 2.21
N TRP A 130 -2.82 10.36 2.38
CA TRP A 130 -2.86 9.37 1.31
C TRP A 130 -3.98 9.65 0.29
N LEU A 131 -5.00 10.42 0.68
CA LEU A 131 -6.24 10.62 -0.07
C LEU A 131 -6.21 11.77 -1.10
N SER A 132 -5.23 12.67 -1.08
CA SER A 132 -5.17 13.81 -2.01
C SER A 132 -3.86 14.56 -1.89
N GLY A 133 -3.24 14.93 -3.02
CA GLY A 133 -2.10 15.86 -3.06
C GLY A 133 -2.41 17.32 -2.67
N ASP A 134 -3.66 17.65 -2.38
CA ASP A 134 -4.06 18.94 -1.79
C ASP A 134 -4.36 18.75 -0.30
N ARG A 135 -3.47 19.24 0.56
CA ARG A 135 -3.56 19.07 2.01
C ARG A 135 -4.62 19.98 2.67
N SER A 136 -5.25 20.88 1.90
CA SER A 136 -6.29 21.81 2.38
C SER A 136 -7.73 21.31 2.18
N VAL A 137 -7.91 20.12 1.59
CA VAL A 137 -9.24 19.49 1.47
C VAL A 137 -9.59 18.72 2.74
N LYS A 138 -10.86 18.36 2.87
CA LYS A 138 -11.36 17.61 4.01
C LYS A 138 -11.48 16.11 3.74
N ALA A 139 -11.18 15.32 4.76
CA ALA A 139 -11.41 13.89 4.81
C ALA A 139 -12.40 13.55 5.93
N ASP A 140 -13.26 12.58 5.65
CA ASP A 140 -14.12 11.89 6.61
C ASP A 140 -13.49 10.55 6.98
N TRP A 141 -13.93 9.97 8.10
CA TRP A 141 -13.47 8.66 8.54
C TRP A 141 -14.53 7.94 9.36
N ASN A 142 -14.39 6.63 9.41
CA ASN A 142 -15.16 5.77 10.29
C ASN A 142 -14.27 4.64 10.82
N THR A 143 -14.62 4.11 11.99
CA THR A 143 -13.91 2.97 12.58
C THR A 143 -14.92 1.88 12.90
N THR A 144 -14.65 0.68 12.40
CA THR A 144 -15.51 -0.48 12.63
C THR A 144 -14.71 -1.60 13.25
N ALA A 145 -15.17 -2.09 14.40
CA ALA A 145 -14.72 -3.34 15.01
C ALA A 145 -15.80 -4.40 14.80
N THR A 146 -15.44 -5.48 14.10
CA THR A 146 -16.25 -6.70 13.99
C THR A 146 -15.83 -7.69 15.08
N ASN A 147 -16.35 -8.92 15.06
CA ASN A 147 -15.88 -9.97 15.96
C ASN A 147 -14.45 -10.49 15.68
N SER A 148 -13.82 -10.08 14.56
CA SER A 148 -12.57 -10.69 14.09
C SER A 148 -11.51 -9.70 13.58
N ILE A 149 -11.93 -8.51 13.16
CA ILE A 149 -11.07 -7.46 12.65
C ILE A 149 -11.53 -6.10 13.19
N VAL A 150 -10.57 -5.20 13.32
CA VAL A 150 -10.83 -3.75 13.41
C VAL A 150 -10.26 -3.09 12.17
N TYR A 151 -10.98 -2.12 11.63
CA TYR A 151 -10.48 -1.28 10.55
C TYR A 151 -10.95 0.15 10.71
N HIS A 152 -10.03 1.06 10.41
CA HIS A 152 -10.33 2.44 10.07
C HIS A 152 -10.56 2.52 8.56
N GLU A 153 -11.50 3.38 8.16
CA GLU A 153 -11.65 3.82 6.78
C GLU A 153 -11.65 5.36 6.73
N SER A 154 -11.08 5.93 5.68
CA SER A 154 -11.12 7.37 5.44
C SER A 154 -11.23 7.68 3.95
N PHE A 155 -11.96 8.74 3.61
CA PHE A 155 -12.23 9.16 2.24
C PHE A 155 -12.42 10.68 2.20
N LEU A 156 -12.24 11.31 1.03
CA LEU A 156 -12.47 12.75 0.90
C LEU A 156 -13.96 13.07 1.06
N SER A 157 -14.28 14.19 1.71
CA SER A 157 -15.67 14.67 1.84
C SER A 157 -16.31 15.07 0.51
N SER A 158 -15.50 15.26 -0.53
CA SER A 158 -15.94 15.58 -1.89
C SER A 158 -15.05 14.87 -2.91
N PRO A 159 -15.17 13.53 -3.02
CA PRO A 159 -14.31 12.76 -3.89
C PRO A 159 -14.69 13.01 -5.35
N ARG A 160 -13.71 12.91 -6.26
CA ARG A 160 -13.92 13.04 -7.69
C ARG A 160 -13.43 11.77 -8.38
N SER A 161 -14.38 10.99 -8.92
CA SER A 161 -14.07 9.75 -9.61
C SER A 161 -13.04 9.97 -10.72
N LEU A 162 -12.05 9.08 -10.76
CA LEU A 162 -10.92 9.06 -11.67
C LEU A 162 -10.12 10.37 -11.71
N PHE A 163 -10.17 11.20 -10.67
CA PHE A 163 -9.45 12.47 -10.63
C PHE A 163 -8.22 12.40 -9.70
N GLU A 164 -7.16 13.10 -10.10
CA GLU A 164 -5.90 13.16 -9.37
C GLU A 164 -5.52 14.58 -8.96
N ARG A 165 -4.79 14.66 -7.85
CA ARG A 165 -4.12 15.87 -7.40
C ARG A 165 -2.69 15.52 -7.02
N SER A 166 -1.72 16.11 -7.72
CA SER A 166 -0.28 15.80 -7.56
C SER A 166 -0.01 14.29 -7.64
N ASP A 167 -0.62 13.64 -8.64
CA ASP A 167 -0.59 12.19 -8.90
C ASP A 167 -1.28 11.27 -7.88
N GLN A 168 -1.80 11.81 -6.76
CA GLN A 168 -2.61 11.06 -5.81
C GLN A 168 -4.08 11.04 -6.26
N ALA A 169 -4.70 9.86 -6.22
CA ALA A 169 -6.12 9.70 -6.52
C ALA A 169 -7.00 10.35 -5.44
N THR A 170 -8.11 10.96 -5.87
CA THR A 170 -9.07 11.67 -4.99
C THR A 170 -10.38 10.92 -4.80
N ASP A 171 -10.49 9.71 -5.37
CA ASP A 171 -11.64 8.80 -5.32
C ASP A 171 -11.33 7.50 -4.56
N GLY A 172 -10.20 7.46 -3.84
CA GLY A 172 -9.84 6.31 -3.01
C GLY A 172 -10.49 6.35 -1.63
N THR A 173 -10.79 5.18 -1.10
CA THR A 173 -11.03 4.95 0.32
C THR A 173 -9.81 4.28 0.94
N LEU A 174 -9.17 4.97 1.87
CA LEU A 174 -8.02 4.50 2.62
C LEU A 174 -8.48 3.58 3.74
N TYR A 175 -7.80 2.46 3.93
CA TYR A 175 -8.08 1.48 4.98
C TYR A 175 -6.82 1.17 5.78
N PHE A 176 -6.94 1.18 7.11
CA PHE A 176 -5.92 0.69 8.04
C PHE A 176 -6.56 -0.29 9.01
N ALA A 177 -6.11 -1.54 8.98
CA ALA A 177 -6.83 -2.63 9.61
C ALA A 177 -5.91 -3.65 10.29
N ALA A 178 -6.47 -4.42 11.21
CA ALA A 178 -5.80 -5.56 11.81
C ALA A 178 -6.80 -6.61 12.30
N MET A 179 -6.31 -7.82 12.59
CA MET A 179 -7.09 -8.82 13.32
C MET A 179 -7.37 -8.30 14.72
N LEU A 180 -8.63 -8.42 15.17
CA LEU A 180 -9.04 -7.97 16.49
C LEU A 180 -8.63 -9.02 17.53
N ALA A 181 -7.83 -8.61 18.51
CA ALA A 181 -7.50 -9.37 19.71
C ALA A 181 -7.96 -8.62 20.96
N SER A 182 -8.03 -9.29 22.11
CA SER A 182 -8.37 -8.64 23.38
C SER A 182 -7.36 -7.56 23.81
N SER A 183 -6.14 -7.63 23.28
CA SER A 183 -5.07 -6.64 23.51
C SER A 183 -5.05 -5.50 22.49
N THR A 184 -5.98 -5.47 21.54
CA THR A 184 -6.05 -4.44 20.51
C THR A 184 -6.79 -3.21 21.04
N THR A 185 -6.15 -2.04 20.97
CA THR A 185 -6.82 -0.75 21.14
C THR A 185 -6.69 0.07 19.85
N HIS A 186 -7.64 0.95 19.58
CA HIS A 186 -7.71 1.70 18.32
C HIS A 186 -8.39 3.04 18.54
N VAL A 187 -7.97 4.07 17.81
CA VAL A 187 -8.57 5.40 17.89
C VAL A 187 -8.34 6.18 16.59
N THR A 188 -9.28 7.05 16.26
CA THR A 188 -9.02 8.17 15.36
C THR A 188 -8.98 9.45 16.17
N GLY A 189 -7.92 10.24 16.00
CA GLY A 189 -7.66 11.42 16.81
C GLY A 189 -6.51 12.27 16.25
N LEU A 190 -6.19 13.39 16.91
CA LEU A 190 -5.01 14.19 16.58
C LEU A 190 -3.72 13.42 16.80
N ALA A 191 -2.73 13.60 15.94
CA ALA A 191 -1.49 12.84 15.96
C ALA A 191 -0.71 13.04 17.26
N ASN A 192 -0.54 14.29 17.70
CA ASN A 192 0.20 14.62 18.92
C ASN A 192 -0.42 13.98 20.17
N GLU A 193 -1.74 14.09 20.31
CA GLU A 193 -2.46 13.49 21.44
C GLU A 193 -2.40 11.98 21.38
N THR A 194 -2.72 11.38 20.23
CA THR A 194 -2.80 9.93 20.07
C THR A 194 -1.45 9.25 20.30
N ARG A 195 -0.38 9.78 19.71
CA ARG A 195 0.98 9.26 19.88
C ARG A 195 1.49 9.49 21.30
N GLY A 196 1.25 10.68 21.86
CA GLY A 196 1.60 11.01 23.25
C GLY A 196 0.93 10.08 24.28
N GLN A 197 -0.35 9.73 24.05
CA GLN A 197 -1.05 8.75 24.88
C GLN A 197 -0.37 7.39 24.83
N PHE A 198 -0.10 6.85 23.63
CA PHE A 198 0.59 5.56 23.51
C PHE A 198 1.98 5.59 24.19
N ILE A 199 2.75 6.66 24.00
CA ILE A 199 4.07 6.80 24.63
C ILE A 199 3.96 6.72 26.16
N PHE A 200 2.97 7.38 26.74
CA PHE A 200 2.79 7.44 28.20
C PHE A 200 2.20 6.14 28.77
N THR A 201 1.16 5.58 28.14
CA THR A 201 0.33 4.50 28.71
C THR A 201 0.57 3.13 28.09
N GLY A 202 1.17 3.06 26.90
CA GLY A 202 1.29 1.84 26.09
C GLY A 202 0.00 1.39 25.41
N HIS A 203 -1.08 2.18 25.47
CA HIS A 203 -2.37 1.84 24.85
C HIS A 203 -3.14 3.08 24.41
N LEU A 204 -4.09 2.90 23.49
CA LEU A 204 -4.95 3.96 22.99
C LEU A 204 -6.19 4.13 23.88
N PRO A 205 -6.72 5.36 24.03
CA PRO A 205 -7.84 5.62 24.93
C PRO A 205 -9.13 4.93 24.45
N PHE A 206 -9.99 4.56 25.39
CA PHE A 206 -11.33 4.03 25.08
C PHE A 206 -12.30 5.10 24.55
N ILE A 207 -12.01 6.39 24.76
CA ILE A 207 -12.85 7.49 24.28
C ILE A 207 -12.40 7.86 22.87
N LEU A 208 -13.19 7.44 21.89
CA LEU A 208 -13.15 7.91 20.52
C LEU A 208 -13.73 9.33 20.47
N ASN A 209 -12.92 10.34 20.12
CA ASN A 209 -13.41 11.46 19.32
C ASN A 209 -12.27 12.31 18.76
N THR A 210 -12.12 12.36 17.44
CA THR A 210 -12.24 13.65 16.75
C THR A 210 -13.19 13.45 15.57
N GLN A 211 -14.11 14.39 15.36
CA GLN A 211 -15.17 14.27 14.36
C GLN A 211 -14.63 14.59 12.96
N GLY A 212 -14.90 13.70 12.00
CA GLY A 212 -14.87 14.06 10.59
C GLY A 212 -16.10 14.90 10.21
N PRO A 213 -16.02 15.75 9.17
CA PRO A 213 -14.85 15.95 8.33
C PRO A 213 -13.84 16.96 8.92
N SER A 214 -12.54 16.69 8.72
CA SER A 214 -11.43 17.59 9.09
C SER A 214 -10.48 17.82 7.92
N LEU A 215 -9.66 18.87 7.98
CA LEU A 215 -8.61 19.12 7.00
C LEU A 215 -7.56 18.00 7.06
N ILE A 216 -7.01 17.62 5.89
CA ILE A 216 -5.90 16.65 5.83
C ILE A 216 -4.69 17.12 6.65
N THR A 217 -4.39 18.42 6.64
CA THR A 217 -3.41 19.04 7.55
C THR A 217 -4.03 20.26 8.20
N HIS A 218 -3.96 20.31 9.52
CA HIS A 218 -4.56 21.37 10.33
C HIS A 218 -3.72 22.66 10.23
N ALA A 219 -4.30 23.78 10.65
CA ALA A 219 -3.65 25.09 10.55
C ALA A 219 -2.37 25.21 11.40
N ASP A 220 -2.26 24.42 12.48
CA ASP A 220 -1.09 24.31 13.34
C ASP A 220 -0.07 23.26 12.86
N GLY A 221 -0.37 22.54 11.77
CA GLY A 221 0.45 21.48 11.21
C GLY A 221 0.18 20.09 11.78
N ASP A 222 -0.74 19.94 12.76
CA ASP A 222 -1.17 18.62 13.24
C ASP A 222 -2.02 17.89 12.19
N ARG A 223 -2.21 16.57 12.38
CA ARG A 223 -2.91 15.68 11.45
C ARG A 223 -3.81 14.75 12.22
N ASP A 224 -4.97 14.40 11.65
CA ASP A 224 -5.77 13.29 12.17
C ASP A 224 -5.10 11.96 11.78
N VAL A 225 -5.03 11.02 12.73
CA VAL A 225 -4.41 9.71 12.57
C VAL A 225 -5.40 8.58 12.79
N LEU A 226 -5.25 7.51 12.01
CA LEU A 226 -5.98 6.25 12.10
C LEU A 226 -5.06 5.23 12.79
N ALA A 227 -5.19 5.09 14.11
CA ALA A 227 -4.20 4.41 14.94
C ALA A 227 -4.70 3.09 15.52
N ILE A 228 -3.86 2.06 15.44
CA ILE A 228 -4.09 0.75 16.05
C ILE A 228 -2.86 0.38 16.89
N SER A 229 -3.07 -0.05 18.13
CA SER A 229 -2.02 -0.59 18.99
C SER A 229 -2.36 -1.99 19.50
N MET A 230 -1.33 -2.78 19.81
CA MET A 230 -1.46 -4.15 20.29
C MET A 230 -0.47 -4.41 21.42
N ASP A 231 -0.98 -4.87 22.55
CA ASP A 231 -0.16 -5.34 23.67
C ASP A 231 0.22 -6.82 23.46
N LEU A 232 1.53 -7.10 23.44
CA LEU A 232 2.08 -8.44 23.30
C LEU A 232 2.33 -9.09 24.67
N GLY A 233 2.25 -8.31 25.75
CA GLY A 233 2.59 -8.73 27.11
C GLY A 233 4.07 -9.10 27.24
N SER A 234 4.33 -10.13 28.04
CA SER A 234 5.67 -10.57 28.43
C SER A 234 6.39 -11.39 27.36
N VAL A 235 7.31 -10.77 26.63
CA VAL A 235 8.12 -11.38 25.57
C VAL A 235 9.44 -11.94 26.11
N LEU A 236 9.74 -13.19 25.78
CA LEU A 236 11.03 -13.86 26.06
C LEU A 236 11.64 -14.47 24.79
N SER A 237 10.81 -15.09 23.96
CA SER A 237 11.19 -15.68 22.68
C SER A 237 10.46 -14.97 21.55
N ALA A 238 10.89 -15.23 20.31
CA ALA A 238 10.22 -14.72 19.12
C ALA A 238 8.69 -14.89 19.19
N THR A 239 7.95 -13.77 19.04
CA THR A 239 6.49 -13.76 19.03
C THR A 239 5.94 -14.31 17.71
N PRO A 240 4.67 -14.74 17.67
CA PRO A 240 3.93 -14.77 16.41
C PRO A 240 3.93 -13.37 15.75
N PRO A 241 3.77 -13.30 14.42
CA PRO A 241 3.72 -12.01 13.72
C PRO A 241 2.46 -11.23 14.10
N THR A 242 2.67 -9.98 14.51
CA THR A 242 1.60 -8.99 14.67
C THR A 242 1.40 -8.27 13.36
N VAL A 243 0.18 -8.25 12.81
CA VAL A 243 -0.07 -7.87 11.41
C VAL A 243 -1.08 -6.73 11.28
N TRP A 244 -0.72 -5.72 10.49
CA TRP A 244 -1.62 -4.70 9.96
C TRP A 244 -1.78 -4.85 8.44
N ALA A 245 -2.93 -4.43 7.94
CA ALA A 245 -3.19 -4.23 6.52
C ALA A 245 -3.37 -2.74 6.23
N LEU A 246 -2.72 -2.27 5.17
CA LEU A 246 -2.85 -0.92 4.62
C LEU A 246 -3.35 -1.03 3.18
N GLY A 247 -4.45 -0.36 2.86
CA GLY A 247 -5.05 -0.41 1.53
C GLY A 247 -5.63 0.90 1.06
N LEU A 248 -5.73 1.07 -0.26
CA LEU A 248 -6.42 2.18 -0.90
C LEU A 248 -7.34 1.64 -1.99
N LEU A 249 -8.63 1.56 -1.69
CA LEU A 249 -9.63 0.93 -2.55
C LEU A 249 -10.26 1.98 -3.48
N ARG A 250 -10.35 1.65 -4.76
CA ARG A 250 -10.96 2.47 -5.81
C ARG A 250 -11.83 1.58 -6.70
N ASP A 251 -12.99 2.06 -7.10
CA ASP A 251 -13.87 1.42 -8.09
C ASP A 251 -14.81 2.47 -8.71
N PRO A 252 -14.74 2.75 -10.02
CA PRO A 252 -13.80 2.20 -11.00
C PRO A 252 -12.35 2.65 -10.75
N VAL A 253 -11.37 1.92 -11.28
CA VAL A 253 -9.94 2.28 -11.19
C VAL A 253 -9.41 3.00 -12.42
N VAL A 254 -10.00 2.72 -13.59
CA VAL A 254 -9.58 3.25 -14.91
C VAL A 254 -10.82 3.38 -15.81
N GLN A 255 -10.84 4.43 -16.65
CA GLN A 255 -11.72 4.49 -17.82
C GLN A 255 -10.92 4.12 -19.07
N GLY A 256 -11.19 2.95 -19.63
CA GLY A 256 -10.63 2.51 -20.91
C GLY A 256 -11.44 3.00 -22.11
N ILE A 257 -10.95 2.66 -23.30
CA ILE A 257 -11.65 2.82 -24.57
C ILE A 257 -11.77 1.47 -25.27
N THR A 258 -12.96 1.17 -25.77
CA THR A 258 -13.20 -0.05 -26.55
C THR A 258 -12.75 0.13 -28.01
N ALA A 259 -12.61 -0.97 -28.76
CA ALA A 259 -12.33 -0.92 -30.20
C ALA A 259 -13.39 -0.13 -31.01
N SER A 260 -14.59 0.06 -30.46
CA SER A 260 -15.64 0.90 -31.06
C SER A 260 -15.50 2.40 -30.79
N GLY A 261 -14.50 2.82 -30.02
CA GLY A 261 -14.28 4.20 -29.60
C GLY A 261 -15.10 4.64 -28.38
N ASN A 262 -15.88 3.73 -27.78
CA ASN A 262 -16.70 4.03 -26.60
C ASN A 262 -15.88 3.91 -25.31
N ALA A 263 -16.14 4.82 -24.37
CA ALA A 263 -15.62 4.76 -23.00
C ALA A 263 -16.10 3.50 -22.27
N ASN A 264 -15.23 2.93 -21.43
CA ASN A 264 -15.51 1.71 -20.68
C ASN A 264 -14.95 1.84 -19.26
N MET A 265 -15.83 1.91 -18.26
CA MET A 265 -15.41 1.94 -16.85
C MET A 265 -14.94 0.55 -16.42
N ARG A 266 -13.81 0.51 -15.72
CA ARG A 266 -13.16 -0.75 -15.36
C ARG A 266 -12.96 -0.86 -13.86
N SER A 267 -13.37 -2.00 -13.33
CA SER A 267 -13.30 -2.35 -11.92
C SER A 267 -12.14 -3.31 -11.67
N PRO A 268 -11.55 -3.33 -10.47
CA PRO A 268 -10.55 -4.32 -10.11
C PRO A 268 -11.05 -5.77 -10.23
N VAL A 269 -10.19 -6.71 -10.62
CA VAL A 269 -10.58 -8.14 -10.78
C VAL A 269 -11.17 -8.75 -9.51
N TRP A 270 -10.75 -8.32 -8.31
CA TRP A 270 -11.23 -8.90 -7.06
C TRP A 270 -12.74 -8.72 -6.86
N ARG A 271 -13.34 -7.70 -7.48
CA ARG A 271 -14.80 -7.45 -7.46
C ARG A 271 -15.60 -8.59 -8.10
N THR A 272 -14.96 -9.41 -8.94
CA THR A 272 -15.59 -10.62 -9.53
C THR A 272 -15.87 -11.71 -8.49
N GLN A 273 -15.28 -11.63 -7.29
CA GLN A 273 -15.55 -12.58 -6.23
C GLN A 273 -16.88 -12.27 -5.55
N ALA A 274 -17.92 -13.05 -5.85
CA ALA A 274 -19.25 -12.91 -5.27
C ALA A 274 -19.29 -12.99 -3.72
N SER A 275 -18.25 -13.57 -3.12
CA SER A 275 -18.07 -13.63 -1.66
C SER A 275 -17.45 -12.37 -1.05
N ILE A 276 -17.20 -11.34 -1.85
CA ILE A 276 -16.66 -10.04 -1.45
C ILE A 276 -17.64 -8.95 -1.89
N GLN A 277 -18.64 -8.71 -1.05
CA GLN A 277 -19.70 -7.71 -1.33
C GLN A 277 -19.39 -6.37 -0.68
N GLU A 278 -18.72 -6.39 0.47
CA GLU A 278 -18.42 -5.21 1.29
C GLU A 278 -16.92 -5.15 1.58
N ALA A 279 -16.38 -3.95 1.77
CA ALA A 279 -14.95 -3.74 1.99
C ALA A 279 -14.40 -4.54 3.19
N TRP A 280 -15.17 -4.67 4.28
CA TRP A 280 -14.74 -5.44 5.44
C TRP A 280 -14.52 -6.92 5.13
N THR A 281 -15.30 -7.53 4.21
CA THR A 281 -15.09 -8.93 3.80
C THR A 281 -13.79 -9.11 3.03
N LEU A 282 -13.41 -8.12 2.20
CA LEU A 282 -12.11 -8.09 1.52
C LEU A 282 -10.97 -7.98 2.53
N ILE A 283 -11.08 -7.05 3.48
CA ILE A 283 -10.09 -6.81 4.54
C ILE A 283 -9.90 -8.06 5.40
N GLN A 284 -11.00 -8.69 5.83
CA GLN A 284 -10.97 -9.92 6.64
C GLN A 284 -10.29 -11.06 5.88
N LYS A 285 -10.62 -11.25 4.59
CA LYS A 285 -9.97 -12.26 3.75
C LYS A 285 -8.49 -11.99 3.56
N PHE A 286 -8.11 -10.74 3.32
CA PHE A 286 -6.72 -10.35 3.16
C PHE A 286 -5.93 -10.60 4.45
N LEU A 287 -6.39 -10.10 5.59
CA LEU A 287 -5.72 -10.34 6.89
C LEU A 287 -5.64 -11.84 7.22
N GLY A 288 -6.71 -12.60 6.99
CA GLY A 288 -6.73 -14.05 7.24
C GLY A 288 -5.80 -14.86 6.32
N ASP A 289 -5.44 -14.35 5.15
CA ASP A 289 -4.53 -14.99 4.20
C ASP A 289 -3.04 -14.70 4.49
N TYR A 290 -2.70 -13.85 5.48
CA TYR A 290 -1.32 -13.40 5.71
C TYR A 290 -0.27 -14.52 5.72
N THR A 291 -0.50 -15.61 6.47
CA THR A 291 0.45 -16.73 6.55
C THR A 291 0.69 -17.38 5.19
N ALA A 292 -0.38 -17.59 4.42
CA ALA A 292 -0.29 -18.20 3.10
C ALA A 292 0.28 -17.21 2.06
N ALA A 293 -0.05 -15.92 2.17
CA ALA A 293 0.53 -14.85 1.36
C ALA A 293 2.04 -14.73 1.59
N MET A 294 2.51 -14.80 2.84
CA MET A 294 3.93 -14.80 3.18
C MET A 294 4.65 -16.00 2.56
N GLN A 295 4.08 -17.20 2.63
CA GLN A 295 4.67 -18.40 2.01
C GLN A 295 4.77 -18.27 0.48
N ARG A 296 3.72 -17.76 -0.18
CA ARG A 296 3.74 -17.52 -1.63
C ARG A 296 4.76 -16.45 -2.02
N ALA A 297 4.85 -15.38 -1.23
CA ALA A 297 5.83 -14.30 -1.40
C ALA A 297 7.28 -14.82 -1.27
N GLU A 298 7.56 -15.64 -0.26
CA GLU A 298 8.87 -16.29 -0.08
C GLU A 298 9.22 -17.20 -1.25
N ALA A 299 8.28 -18.03 -1.69
CA ALA A 299 8.49 -18.90 -2.84
C ALA A 299 8.77 -18.12 -4.13
N PHE A 300 8.03 -17.02 -4.35
CA PHE A 300 8.26 -16.13 -5.49
C PHE A 300 9.62 -15.45 -5.42
N ASP A 301 9.98 -14.90 -4.26
CA ASP A 301 11.27 -14.23 -4.03
C ASP A 301 12.44 -15.18 -4.30
N VAL A 302 12.39 -16.40 -3.75
CA VAL A 302 13.43 -17.43 -3.94
C VAL A 302 13.52 -17.85 -5.41
N SER A 303 12.37 -18.03 -6.08
CA SER A 303 12.33 -18.40 -7.49
C SER A 303 13.00 -17.34 -8.36
N LEU A 304 12.62 -16.07 -8.21
CA LEU A 304 13.16 -14.98 -9.02
C LEU A 304 14.64 -14.72 -8.72
N ALA A 305 15.06 -14.79 -7.45
CA ALA A 305 16.45 -14.66 -7.06
C ALA A 305 17.32 -15.81 -7.60
N THR A 306 16.82 -17.04 -7.59
CA THR A 306 17.53 -18.21 -8.15
C THR A 306 17.71 -18.08 -9.65
N GLN A 307 16.65 -17.72 -10.38
CA GLN A 307 16.73 -17.49 -11.83
C GLN A 307 17.70 -16.35 -12.18
N THR A 308 17.67 -15.26 -11.41
CA THR A 308 18.57 -14.11 -11.64
C THR A 308 20.02 -14.45 -11.34
N SER A 309 20.29 -15.10 -10.20
CA SER A 309 21.64 -15.46 -9.77
C SER A 309 22.31 -16.51 -10.65
N ALA A 310 21.53 -17.37 -11.33
CA ALA A 310 22.03 -18.27 -12.36
C ALA A 310 22.69 -17.53 -13.54
N HIS A 311 22.34 -16.25 -13.74
CA HIS A 311 22.98 -15.37 -14.72
C HIS A 311 23.99 -14.41 -14.08
N SER A 312 23.63 -13.75 -12.98
CA SER A 312 24.53 -12.89 -12.21
C SER A 312 23.98 -12.63 -10.81
N SER A 313 24.74 -12.99 -9.78
CA SER A 313 24.40 -12.69 -8.38
C SER A 313 24.36 -11.18 -8.09
N LEU A 314 25.11 -10.38 -8.85
CA LEU A 314 25.15 -8.91 -8.70
C LEU A 314 23.85 -8.23 -9.15
N LEU A 315 22.98 -8.93 -9.86
CA LEU A 315 21.72 -8.37 -10.38
C LEU A 315 20.51 -8.70 -9.51
N VAL A 316 20.63 -9.56 -8.50
CA VAL A 316 19.49 -10.02 -7.68
C VAL A 316 18.78 -8.84 -7.01
N ASP A 317 19.53 -7.93 -6.41
CA ASP A 317 18.96 -6.76 -5.74
C ASP A 317 18.30 -5.79 -6.73
N LEU A 318 18.90 -5.60 -7.91
CA LEU A 318 18.36 -4.74 -8.96
C LEU A 318 17.05 -5.30 -9.52
N VAL A 319 17.01 -6.61 -9.82
CA VAL A 319 15.79 -7.28 -10.30
C VAL A 319 14.71 -7.28 -9.22
N SER A 320 15.09 -7.47 -7.96
CA SER A 320 14.15 -7.39 -6.82
C SER A 320 13.48 -6.02 -6.72
N LEU A 321 14.27 -4.95 -6.85
CA LEU A 321 13.73 -3.59 -6.85
C LEU A 321 12.86 -3.31 -8.10
N ALA A 322 13.31 -3.75 -9.28
CA ALA A 322 12.57 -3.57 -10.52
C ALA A 322 11.20 -4.28 -10.48
N ALA A 323 11.11 -5.48 -9.91
CA ALA A 323 9.86 -6.21 -9.73
C ALA A 323 8.83 -5.39 -8.93
N ARG A 324 9.28 -4.71 -7.87
CA ARG A 324 8.46 -3.81 -7.05
C ARG A 324 7.95 -2.63 -7.85
N GLN A 325 8.84 -1.95 -8.58
CA GLN A 325 8.51 -0.76 -9.37
C GLN A 325 7.50 -1.07 -10.47
N VAL A 326 7.73 -2.16 -11.21
CA VAL A 326 6.86 -2.58 -12.31
C VAL A 326 5.48 -2.95 -11.78
N MET A 327 5.38 -3.82 -10.76
CA MET A 327 4.06 -4.23 -10.27
C MET A 327 3.30 -3.10 -9.58
N ALA A 328 3.99 -2.20 -8.86
CA ALA A 328 3.38 -1.04 -8.22
C ALA A 328 2.88 0.02 -9.21
N SER A 329 3.20 -0.11 -10.49
CA SER A 329 2.70 0.79 -11.53
C SER A 329 1.43 0.26 -12.20
N THR A 330 0.89 -0.88 -11.76
CA THR A 330 -0.16 -1.60 -12.49
C THR A 330 -1.50 -1.70 -11.78
N GLU A 331 -2.58 -1.75 -12.57
CA GLU A 331 -3.96 -1.99 -12.16
C GLU A 331 -4.54 -3.12 -13.02
N LEU A 332 -5.04 -4.19 -12.40
CA LEU A 332 -5.62 -5.33 -13.09
C LEU A 332 -7.16 -5.30 -12.99
N THR A 333 -7.83 -5.31 -14.14
CA THR A 333 -9.23 -4.87 -14.25
C THR A 333 -10.10 -5.80 -15.08
N VAL A 334 -11.41 -5.70 -14.86
CA VAL A 334 -12.48 -6.22 -15.73
C VAL A 334 -13.39 -5.08 -16.17
N SER A 335 -14.04 -5.19 -17.33
CA SER A 335 -15.04 -4.20 -17.72
C SER A 335 -16.29 -4.34 -16.86
N ALA A 336 -16.86 -3.21 -16.46
CA ALA A 336 -18.18 -3.14 -15.87
C ALA A 336 -19.18 -2.57 -16.88
N ASP A 337 -20.36 -3.16 -16.96
CA ASP A 337 -21.55 -2.44 -17.45
C ASP A 337 -22.38 -1.96 -16.24
N ALA A 338 -23.52 -1.31 -16.51
CA ALA A 338 -24.32 -0.68 -15.44
C ALA A 338 -24.81 -1.66 -14.36
N GLU A 339 -24.85 -2.97 -14.64
CA GLU A 339 -25.47 -3.97 -13.76
C GLU A 339 -24.58 -5.19 -13.47
N SER A 340 -23.45 -5.35 -14.17
CA SER A 340 -22.63 -6.56 -14.10
C SER A 340 -21.15 -6.36 -14.46
N LEU A 341 -20.31 -7.28 -13.98
CA LEU A 341 -18.88 -7.34 -14.33
C LEU A 341 -18.67 -8.42 -15.40
N ASN A 342 -17.98 -8.08 -16.48
CA ASN A 342 -17.54 -9.06 -17.46
C ASN A 342 -16.21 -9.70 -17.01
N THR A 343 -16.33 -10.85 -16.35
CA THR A 343 -15.19 -11.59 -15.79
C THR A 343 -14.20 -12.13 -16.83
N THR A 344 -14.58 -12.16 -18.11
CA THR A 344 -13.73 -12.64 -19.22
C THR A 344 -12.93 -11.52 -19.87
N ASP A 345 -13.37 -10.28 -19.73
CA ASP A 345 -12.72 -9.12 -20.31
C ASP A 345 -11.64 -8.58 -19.35
N VAL A 346 -10.56 -9.33 -19.16
CA VAL A 346 -9.45 -8.89 -18.30
C VAL A 346 -8.52 -7.95 -19.07
N ARG A 347 -8.19 -6.80 -18.47
CA ARG A 347 -7.20 -5.84 -18.98
C ARG A 347 -6.29 -5.39 -17.85
N MET A 348 -5.06 -5.04 -18.19
CA MET A 348 -4.09 -4.50 -17.25
C MET A 348 -3.63 -3.14 -17.75
N TYR A 349 -3.53 -2.20 -16.82
CA TYR A 349 -3.09 -0.85 -17.10
C TYR A 349 -1.82 -0.56 -16.32
N MET A 350 -0.85 0.09 -16.97
CA MET A 350 0.42 0.48 -16.37
C MET A 350 0.57 2.00 -16.43
N LYS A 351 0.58 2.66 -15.27
CA LYS A 351 0.80 4.11 -15.17
C LYS A 351 2.29 4.39 -15.19
N ASN A 352 2.72 5.39 -15.95
CA ASN A 352 4.07 5.94 -15.83
C ASN A 352 4.22 6.67 -14.49
N VAL A 353 4.83 6.01 -13.50
CA VAL A 353 5.07 6.53 -12.14
C VAL A 353 6.46 7.18 -11.98
N GLY A 354 6.96 7.80 -13.06
CA GLY A 354 8.21 8.56 -13.07
C GLY A 354 7.99 10.06 -12.83
N THR A 355 9.06 10.83 -12.60
CA THR A 355 8.99 12.28 -12.32
C THR A 355 9.27 13.16 -13.54
N THR A 356 9.14 12.62 -14.75
CA THR A 356 9.43 13.30 -16.02
C THR A 356 8.15 13.91 -16.61
N ALA A 357 8.29 14.65 -17.72
CA ALA A 357 7.15 15.21 -18.47
C ALA A 357 6.14 14.17 -18.99
N SER A 358 6.47 12.87 -18.93
CA SER A 358 5.60 11.74 -19.30
C SER A 358 4.88 11.11 -18.10
N SER A 359 5.05 11.65 -16.89
CA SER A 359 4.37 11.18 -15.67
C SER A 359 2.86 11.09 -15.89
N GLY A 360 2.27 10.01 -15.40
CA GLY A 360 0.83 9.80 -15.36
C GLY A 360 0.20 9.22 -16.62
N LYS A 361 0.96 9.07 -17.72
CA LYS A 361 0.48 8.42 -18.94
C LYS A 361 0.26 6.92 -18.73
N MET A 362 -0.78 6.38 -19.35
CA MET A 362 -1.18 4.99 -19.23
C MET A 362 -0.68 4.17 -20.43
N ASN A 363 -0.16 2.97 -20.14
CA ASN A 363 0.31 1.98 -21.11
C ASN A 363 1.25 2.58 -22.16
N SER A 364 2.12 3.50 -21.74
CA SER A 364 3.14 4.07 -22.59
C SER A 364 4.04 2.97 -23.17
N VAL A 365 4.17 2.95 -24.50
CA VAL A 365 4.81 1.83 -25.22
C VAL A 365 6.28 1.68 -24.85
N GLY A 366 6.99 2.77 -24.58
CA GLY A 366 8.39 2.73 -24.18
C GLY A 366 8.60 2.09 -22.80
N GLU A 367 7.75 2.44 -21.84
CA GLU A 367 7.71 1.87 -20.50
C GLU A 367 7.29 0.41 -20.54
N LEU A 368 6.24 0.08 -21.32
CA LEU A 368 5.82 -1.30 -21.54
C LEU A 368 6.95 -2.13 -22.14
N TYR A 369 7.64 -1.62 -23.16
CA TYR A 369 8.78 -2.30 -23.78
C TYR A 369 9.89 -2.59 -22.77
N SER A 370 10.19 -1.62 -21.90
CA SER A 370 11.22 -1.74 -20.87
C SER A 370 10.85 -2.76 -19.78
N ALA A 371 9.57 -2.84 -19.40
CA ALA A 371 9.06 -3.75 -18.38
C ALA A 371 8.62 -5.13 -18.93
N TYR A 372 8.46 -5.27 -20.25
CA TYR A 372 7.90 -6.47 -20.89
C TYR A 372 8.64 -7.77 -20.53
N PRO A 373 9.98 -7.81 -20.47
CA PRO A 373 10.69 -9.03 -20.09
C PRO A 373 10.30 -9.56 -18.71
N PHE A 374 10.04 -8.66 -17.75
CA PHE A 374 9.57 -9.06 -16.42
C PHE A 374 8.19 -9.71 -16.50
N PHE A 375 7.23 -9.09 -17.20
CA PHE A 375 5.88 -9.65 -17.35
C PHE A 375 5.88 -11.01 -18.02
N LEU A 376 6.66 -11.19 -19.09
CA LEU A 376 6.81 -12.49 -19.76
C LEU A 376 7.40 -13.57 -18.85
N THR A 377 8.28 -13.18 -17.93
CA THR A 377 8.91 -14.10 -16.97
C THR A 377 7.93 -14.52 -15.87
N VAL A 378 7.13 -13.59 -15.34
CA VAL A 378 6.25 -13.88 -14.19
C VAL A 378 4.90 -14.45 -14.59
N ASN A 379 4.26 -13.92 -15.63
CA ASN A 379 3.02 -14.43 -16.20
C ASN A 379 2.80 -13.83 -17.60
N THR A 380 2.92 -14.66 -18.64
CA THR A 380 2.77 -14.25 -20.04
C THR A 380 1.40 -13.63 -20.37
N SER A 381 0.35 -13.96 -19.60
CA SER A 381 -0.98 -13.35 -19.76
C SER A 381 -0.97 -11.85 -19.50
N TYR A 382 -0.11 -11.36 -18.59
CA TYR A 382 0.02 -9.91 -18.33
C TYR A 382 0.46 -9.16 -19.58
N GLY A 383 1.35 -9.75 -20.38
CA GLY A 383 1.79 -9.14 -21.64
C GLY A 383 0.63 -8.90 -22.62
N ALA A 384 -0.30 -9.85 -22.73
CA ALA A 384 -1.50 -9.67 -23.55
C ALA A 384 -2.44 -8.61 -22.94
N TRP A 385 -2.71 -8.70 -21.64
CA TRP A 385 -3.62 -7.76 -20.96
C TRP A 385 -3.12 -6.31 -20.93
N LEU A 386 -1.81 -6.09 -20.97
CA LEU A 386 -1.19 -4.76 -21.06
C LEU A 386 -1.19 -4.19 -22.49
N LEU A 387 -1.08 -5.05 -23.52
CA LEU A 387 -1.07 -4.61 -24.92
C LEU A 387 -2.48 -4.42 -25.49
N GLN A 388 -3.46 -5.19 -25.04
CA GLN A 388 -4.83 -5.10 -25.57
C GLN A 388 -5.42 -3.68 -25.52
N PRO A 389 -5.34 -2.91 -24.41
CA PRO A 389 -5.92 -1.57 -24.36
C PRO A 389 -5.39 -0.62 -25.44
N ILE A 390 -4.08 -0.64 -25.71
CA ILE A 390 -3.47 0.24 -26.70
C ILE A 390 -3.76 -0.20 -28.14
N LEU A 391 -3.90 -1.50 -28.37
CA LEU A 391 -4.32 -2.04 -29.66
C LEU A 391 -5.80 -1.73 -29.96
N GLU A 392 -6.66 -1.83 -28.95
CA GLU A 392 -8.08 -1.45 -29.06
C GLU A 392 -8.20 0.03 -29.39
N TYR A 393 -7.46 0.90 -28.70
CA TYR A 393 -7.41 2.33 -29.00
C TYR A 393 -6.93 2.62 -30.41
N ALA A 394 -5.81 2.00 -30.83
CA ALA A 394 -5.24 2.15 -32.17
C ALA A 394 -6.21 1.73 -33.29
N SER A 395 -7.06 0.73 -33.03
CA SER A 395 -8.06 0.24 -33.97
C SER A 395 -9.37 1.01 -33.97
N SER A 396 -9.56 1.91 -32.99
CA SER A 396 -10.82 2.62 -32.78
C SER A 396 -10.95 3.84 -33.69
N PRO A 397 -12.19 4.29 -33.98
CA PRO A 397 -12.42 5.55 -34.70
C PRO A 397 -11.86 6.80 -33.98
N SER A 398 -11.52 6.68 -32.69
CA SER A 398 -10.97 7.77 -31.87
C SER A 398 -9.49 8.01 -32.13
N TRP A 399 -8.79 7.09 -32.81
CA TRP A 399 -7.41 7.27 -33.25
C TRP A 399 -7.37 7.52 -34.76
N THR A 400 -6.88 8.69 -35.16
CA THR A 400 -6.93 9.14 -36.57
C THR A 400 -5.56 9.25 -37.23
N GLU A 401 -4.49 8.98 -36.48
CA GLU A 401 -3.12 9.07 -36.95
C GLU A 401 -2.71 7.85 -37.79
N MET A 402 -1.76 8.07 -38.70
CA MET A 402 -1.25 7.02 -39.60
C MET A 402 -0.22 6.07 -38.94
N TYR A 403 0.06 6.24 -37.66
CA TYR A 403 1.01 5.45 -36.87
C TYR A 403 0.38 5.00 -35.55
N ALA A 404 0.98 4.04 -34.86
CA ALA A 404 0.42 3.52 -33.61
C ALA A 404 0.49 4.55 -32.46
N PRO A 405 -0.49 4.60 -31.56
CA PRO A 405 -0.44 5.45 -30.38
C PRO A 405 0.76 5.11 -29.49
N GLY A 406 1.39 6.12 -28.92
CA GLY A 406 2.53 5.97 -28.01
C GLY A 406 2.13 5.68 -26.56
N ASP A 407 0.88 6.00 -26.20
CA ASP A 407 0.28 5.81 -24.88
C ASP A 407 -1.26 5.95 -24.99
N LEU A 408 -1.97 5.72 -23.89
CA LEU A 408 -3.43 5.90 -23.77
C LEU A 408 -3.83 7.27 -23.19
N GLY A 409 -2.90 8.22 -23.10
CA GLY A 409 -3.10 9.48 -22.39
C GLY A 409 -3.04 9.32 -20.87
N LEU A 410 -3.47 10.38 -20.16
CA LEU A 410 -3.64 10.35 -18.71
C LEU A 410 -4.89 9.54 -18.34
N LEU A 411 -4.98 9.06 -17.07
CA LEU A 411 -6.15 8.32 -16.57
C LEU A 411 -7.52 8.98 -16.81
N ILE A 412 -7.53 10.29 -17.10
CA ILE A 412 -8.71 11.14 -17.31
C ILE A 412 -9.02 11.35 -18.80
N TYR A 413 -8.07 11.09 -19.70
CA TYR A 413 -8.17 11.43 -21.12
C TYR A 413 -7.65 10.30 -22.01
N ALA A 414 -8.29 9.13 -21.98
CA ALA A 414 -8.24 8.19 -23.11
C ALA A 414 -9.12 8.66 -24.29
N THR A 415 -9.47 9.96 -24.33
CA THR A 415 -10.25 10.59 -25.40
C THR A 415 -9.65 11.96 -25.72
N LEU A 416 -9.16 12.07 -26.96
CA LEU A 416 -8.81 13.29 -27.70
C LEU A 416 -7.53 14.02 -27.21
N SER A 417 -6.38 13.61 -27.76
CA SER A 417 -5.28 14.51 -28.08
C SER A 417 -5.13 14.60 -29.60
#